data_AF-A0A257NXP2-F1
#
_entry.id   AF-A0A257NXP2-F1
#
_cell.length_a   1.000
_cell.length_b   1.000
_cell.length_c   1.000
_cell.angle_alpha   90.00
_cell.angle_beta   90.00
_cell.angle_gamma   90.00
#
_symmetry.space_group_name_H-M   'P 1'
#
loop_
_entity.id
_entity.type
_entity.pdbx_description
1 polymer ?
#
loop_
_entity_poly.entity_id
_entity_poly.type
_entity_poly.pdbx_seq_one_letter_code
_entity_poly.pdbx_strand_id
1 'polypeptide(L)'
;AAEAMEIIARGDATTSQVVGRRVDALKLPPGTTIGALLRDGAVLIAHHDSVIESNDHVILFLTDKRHVRDIEQLFTVRFGFF
;
A
#
# COMPACT_ATOMS: atom_id res chain seq x y z
N ALA A 1 -12.33 17.21 -1.91
CA ALA A 1 -12.90 15.85 -1.90
C ALA A 1 -11.75 14.87 -1.71
N ALA A 2 -11.88 13.88 -0.81
CA ALA A 2 -10.89 12.81 -0.73
C ALA A 2 -11.18 11.78 -1.83
N GLU A 3 -10.13 11.23 -2.42
CA GLU A 3 -10.24 10.25 -3.49
C GLU A 3 -9.73 8.90 -3.01
N ALA A 4 -10.42 7.84 -3.43
CA ALA A 4 -9.99 6.48 -3.15
C ALA A 4 -9.17 5.95 -4.33
N MET A 5 -8.10 5.22 -4.01
CA MET A 5 -7.27 4.51 -4.96
C MET A 5 -7.07 3.08 -4.48
N GLU A 6 -7.22 2.13 -5.39
CA GLU A 6 -6.92 0.72 -5.16
C GLU A 6 -5.59 0.37 -5.82
N ILE A 7 -4.70 -0.30 -5.08
CA ILE A 7 -3.42 -0.79 -5.60
C ILE A 7 -3.09 -2.15 -5.00
N ILE A 8 -2.45 -3.01 -5.79
CA ILE A 8 -2.10 -4.37 -5.36
C ILE A 8 -0.67 -4.38 -4.85
N ALA A 9 -0.46 -4.85 -3.62
CA ALA A 9 0.87 -5.10 -3.08
C ALA A 9 1.49 -6.32 -3.77
N ARG A 10 2.61 -6.12 -4.47
CA ARG A 10 3.32 -7.19 -5.20
C ARG A 10 4.72 -7.41 -4.64
N GLY A 11 5.26 -8.59 -4.95
CA GLY A 11 6.60 -9.03 -4.53
C GLY A 11 6.57 -9.71 -3.16
N ASP A 12 7.72 -9.67 -2.49
CA ASP A 12 7.96 -10.21 -1.15
C ASP A 12 8.68 -9.17 -0.27
N ALA A 13 9.02 -9.53 0.96
CA ALA A 13 9.68 -8.63 1.92
C ALA A 13 11.07 -8.11 1.48
N THR A 14 11.68 -8.71 0.44
CA THR A 14 12.99 -8.32 -0.11
C THR A 14 12.87 -7.50 -1.38
N THR A 15 11.86 -7.77 -2.22
CA THR A 15 11.65 -7.11 -3.53
C THR A 15 10.64 -5.96 -3.46
N SER A 16 9.83 -5.90 -2.40
CA SER A 16 8.78 -4.90 -2.18
C SER A 16 9.13 -3.94 -1.05
N GLN A 17 8.73 -2.68 -1.18
CA GLN A 17 8.85 -1.69 -0.10
C GLN A 17 7.67 -1.74 0.88
N VAL A 18 6.59 -2.43 0.52
CA VAL A 18 5.35 -2.48 1.30
C VAL A 18 5.02 -3.87 1.86
N VAL A 19 5.31 -4.94 1.12
CA VAL A 19 5.00 -6.32 1.57
C VAL A 19 5.84 -6.68 2.80
N GLY A 20 5.19 -7.28 3.79
CA GLY A 20 5.79 -7.64 5.07
C GLY A 20 6.02 -6.46 6.01
N ARG A 21 5.47 -5.27 5.70
CA ARG A 21 5.58 -4.08 6.55
C ARG A 21 4.25 -3.77 7.22
N ARG A 22 4.32 -3.24 8.43
CA ARG A 22 3.16 -2.66 9.12
C ARG A 22 2.76 -1.35 8.43
N VAL A 23 1.47 -1.04 8.43
CA VAL A 23 0.92 0.20 7.85
C VAL A 23 1.62 1.44 8.42
N ASP A 24 1.84 1.50 9.73
CA ASP A 24 2.51 2.63 10.39
C ASP A 24 4.01 2.76 10.09
N ALA A 25 4.63 1.72 9.55
CA ALA A 25 6.04 1.72 9.15
C ALA A 25 6.23 2.28 7.72
N LEU A 26 5.14 2.45 6.96
CA LEU A 26 5.20 3.00 5.63
C LEU A 26 5.36 4.52 5.65
N LYS A 27 6.30 5.01 4.84
CA LYS A 27 6.47 6.44 4.58
C LYS A 27 5.47 6.88 3.51
N LEU A 28 4.21 7.01 3.90
CA LEU A 28 3.15 7.49 3.01
C LEU A 28 3.32 9.00 2.75
N PRO A 29 3.07 9.46 1.51
CA PRO A 29 2.97 10.88 1.18
C PRO A 29 1.94 11.61 2.07
N PRO A 30 2.13 12.92 2.33
CA PRO A 30 1.19 13.72 3.10
C PRO A 30 -0.24 13.63 2.55
N GLY A 31 -1.23 13.56 3.45
CA GLY A 31 -2.63 13.47 3.06
C GLY A 31 -3.05 12.11 2.48
N THR A 32 -2.22 11.06 2.66
CA THR A 32 -2.54 9.67 2.28
C THR A 32 -2.79 8.83 3.53
N THR A 33 -3.84 8.01 3.50
CA THR A 33 -4.14 7.02 4.54
C THR A 33 -4.54 5.68 3.91
N ILE A 34 -4.15 4.56 4.52
CA ILE A 34 -4.68 3.24 4.15
C ILE A 34 -5.95 3.00 4.96
N GLY A 35 -7.08 2.77 4.28
CA GLY A 35 -8.36 2.53 4.93
C GLY A 35 -8.69 1.06 5.13
N ALA A 36 -8.32 0.21 4.16
CA ALA A 36 -8.60 -1.21 4.21
C ALA A 36 -7.62 -2.03 3.37
N LEU A 37 -7.51 -3.30 3.72
CA LEU A 37 -6.85 -4.35 2.94
C LEU A 37 -7.93 -5.35 2.53
N LEU A 38 -8.04 -5.65 1.25
CA LEU A 38 -8.83 -6.77 0.76
C LEU A 38 -7.89 -7.96 0.52
N ARG A 39 -8.11 -9.03 1.29
CA ARG A 39 -7.30 -10.25 1.29
C ARG A 39 -8.21 -11.46 1.21
N ASP A 40 -7.95 -12.34 0.26
CA ASP A 40 -8.71 -13.58 0.07
C ASP A 40 -10.24 -13.39 0.03
N GLY A 41 -10.68 -12.25 -0.52
CA GLY A 41 -12.10 -11.88 -0.60
C GLY A 41 -12.71 -11.28 0.68
N ALA A 42 -11.92 -11.11 1.75
CA ALA A 42 -12.32 -10.48 2.99
C ALA A 42 -11.76 -9.06 3.12
N VAL A 43 -12.60 -8.13 3.60
CA VAL A 43 -12.18 -6.75 3.90
C VAL A 43 -11.68 -6.69 5.34
N LEU A 44 -10.43 -6.27 5.50
CA LEU A 44 -9.77 -6.01 6.77
C LEU A 44 -9.64 -4.49 6.93
N ILE A 45 -10.21 -3.93 8.00
CA ILE A 45 -10.01 -2.52 8.31
C ILE A 45 -8.54 -2.31 8.69
N ALA A 46 -7.88 -1.38 8.01
CA ALA A 46 -6.46 -1.17 8.23
C ALA A 46 -6.24 -0.44 9.56
N HIS A 47 -5.38 -1.01 10.39
CA HIS A 47 -4.89 -0.43 11.62
C HIS A 47 -3.39 -0.18 11.51
N HIS A 48 -2.85 0.61 12.45
CA HIS A 48 -1.43 0.93 12.52
C HIS A 48 -0.50 -0.30 12.49
N ASP A 49 -0.92 -1.41 13.09
CA ASP A 49 -0.20 -2.65 13.27
C ASP A 49 -0.52 -3.70 12.19
N SER A 50 -1.49 -3.45 11.31
CA SER A 50 -1.81 -4.34 10.20
C SER A 50 -0.58 -4.52 9.30
N VAL A 51 -0.22 -5.77 9.03
CA VAL A 51 0.88 -6.13 8.13
C VAL A 51 0.33 -6.35 6.73
N ILE A 52 0.92 -5.66 5.75
CA ILE A 52 0.58 -5.84 4.33
C ILE A 52 1.21 -7.13 3.83
N GLU A 53 0.41 -7.96 3.17
CA GLU A 53 0.83 -9.21 2.55
C GLU A 53 0.85 -9.11 1.02
N SER A 54 1.52 -10.07 0.39
CA SER A 54 1.54 -10.15 -1.07
C SER A 54 0.13 -10.43 -1.58
N ASN A 55 -0.25 -9.76 -2.66
CA ASN A 55 -1.59 -9.75 -3.27
C ASN A 55 -2.68 -9.06 -2.44
N ASP A 56 -2.35 -8.37 -1.35
CA ASP A 56 -3.31 -7.47 -0.72
C ASP A 56 -3.74 -6.37 -1.70
N HIS A 57 -5.04 -6.19 -1.83
CA HIS A 57 -5.63 -5.03 -2.47
C HIS A 57 -5.73 -3.91 -1.43
N VAL A 58 -4.83 -2.95 -1.51
CA VAL A 58 -4.71 -1.85 -0.57
C VAL A 58 -5.58 -0.69 -1.02
N ILE A 59 -6.54 -0.30 -0.19
CA ILE A 59 -7.43 0.84 -0.43
C ILE A 59 -6.85 2.07 0.27
N LEU A 60 -6.39 3.04 -0.52
CA LEU A 60 -5.85 4.31 -0.03
C LEU A 60 -6.84 5.43 -0.23
N PHE A 61 -6.88 6.36 0.72
CA PHE A 61 -7.55 7.65 0.58
C PHE A 61 -6.50 8.74 0.47
N LEU A 62 -6.66 9.60 -0.54
CA LEU A 62 -5.78 10.73 -0.82
C LEU A 62 -6.59 12.02 -0.77
N THR A 63 -6.11 13.00 -0.01
CA THR A 63 -6.68 14.36 -0.04
C THR A 63 -6.13 15.20 -1.21
N ASP A 64 -5.00 14.78 -1.80
CA ASP A 64 -4.33 15.47 -2.89
C ASP A 64 -3.82 14.47 -3.95
N LYS A 65 -4.35 14.58 -5.17
CA LYS A 65 -4.00 13.68 -6.28
C LYS A 65 -2.56 13.80 -6.76
N ARG A 66 -1.85 14.89 -6.43
CA ARG A 66 -0.47 15.10 -6.87
C ARG A 66 0.46 13.98 -6.39
N HIS A 67 0.10 13.30 -5.32
CA HIS A 67 0.86 12.20 -4.73
C HIS A 67 0.57 10.81 -5.32
N VAL A 68 -0.33 10.67 -6.30
CA VAL A 68 -0.64 9.36 -6.91
C VAL A 68 0.63 8.67 -7.42
N ARG A 69 1.51 9.40 -8.12
CA ARG A 69 2.78 8.85 -8.63
C ARG A 69 3.74 8.40 -7.54
N ASP A 70 3.75 9.09 -6.40
CA ASP A 70 4.60 8.73 -5.26
C ASP A 70 4.13 7.40 -4.66
N ILE A 71 2.81 7.17 -4.60
CA ILE A 71 2.24 5.90 -4.15
C ILE A 71 2.54 4.77 -5.15
N GLU A 72 2.34 4.99 -6.45
CA GLU A 72 2.65 3.97 -7.48
C GLU A 72 4.12 3.52 -7.39
N GLN A 73 5.04 4.46 -7.17
CA GLN A 73 6.46 4.15 -6.96
C GLN A 73 6.71 3.36 -5.66
N LEU A 74 6.02 3.70 -4.57
CA LEU A 74 6.13 2.97 -3.31
C LEU A 74 5.72 1.50 -3.46
N PHE A 75 4.70 1.23 -4.28
CA PHE A 75 4.17 -0.12 -4.55
C PHE A 75 4.86 -0.86 -5.71
N THR A 76 5.82 -0.22 -6.37
CA THR A 76 6.61 -0.86 -7.42
C THR A 76 7.59 -1.87 -6.84
N VAL A 77 7.70 -3.05 -7.47
CA VAL A 77 8.71 -4.06 -7.13
C VAL A 77 10.06 -3.71 -7.72
N ARG A 78 11.14 -3.91 -6.96
CA ARG A 78 12.50 -3.78 -7.47
C ARG A 78 12.84 -5.02 -8.27
N PHE A 79 13.12 -4.87 -9.56
CA PHE A 79 13.71 -5.94 -10.36
C PHE A 79 15.21 -6.03 -10.05
N GLY A 80 15.60 -7.06 -9.32
CA GLY A 80 16.99 -7.49 -9.23
C GLY A 80 17.29 -8.45 -10.37
N PHE A 81 18.23 -8.10 -11.24
CA PHE A 81 18.91 -9.11 -12.05
C PHE A 81 19.82 -9.90 -11.09
N PHE A 82 19.50 -11.16 -10.84
CA PHE A 82 20.37 -12.13 -10.15
C PHE A 82 20.84 -13.18 -11.16
#